data_AF-A0A8T0IM15-F1
#
_entry.id   AF-A0A8T0IM15-F1
#
_cell.length_a   1.000
_cell.length_b   1.000
_cell.length_c   1.000
_cell.angle_alpha   90.00
_cell.angle_beta   90.00
_cell.angle_gamma   90.00
#
_symmetry.space_group_name_H-M   'P 1'
#
loop_
_entity.id
_entity.type
_entity.pdbx_description
1 polymer ?
#
loop_
_entity_poly.entity_id
_entity_poly.type
_entity_poly.pdbx_seq_one_letter_code
_entity_poly.pdbx_strand_id
1 'polypeptide(L)'
;MSEAEYAAMVELAAKHLTLVDCPAQETVQLQITTQAAFHFAMKELDRDNNERRAELDSMVKSIIDTKVIDIRKYYETAEVLRERVLYYLFLYNKFVDPLSSTTDGAVKEIKAELEVALESVFPRKGFLYWMDLPPGEKEVQLQELAEVVTGVRVFNKYEGKGGHYFQLPHEVYEQDALDLGQQIHDTLEKINEKIHAYSLCITKYHQDMGVYHTFIKRLRDEIAFNFQAGLYLEPIHKYLWIKQEAVSDMLEAGHQHLDRLLEIIGSYEVVPSDMVFPELRALGAIHIAIAQEFRYLQARIKAATPLLEMANSPFYRESPHTEKRLDAKQKNFLFLPCDPPKEDIYRYEVTRDECKAAFIKPDKVDEVLSKQPQIEYNGFCPVCFVRNNGILWKGDPYMGLVQTADKKLYCFGDEDSQTRFLKAPCKYIVDVAKLVLQMPQHVHLLNLQGTPAFLYLSIPKVCFLSPTESYVLT
;
A
#
# COMPACT_ATOMS: atom_id res chain seq x y z
N MET A 1 -20.85 21.63 7.50
CA MET A 1 -21.34 21.60 6.11
C MET A 1 -22.84 21.40 6.16
N SER A 2 -23.61 22.25 5.48
CA SER A 2 -25.07 22.08 5.36
C SER A 2 -25.42 20.98 4.34
N GLU A 3 -26.58 20.36 4.46
CA GLU A 3 -27.05 19.31 3.55
C GLU A 3 -27.12 19.79 2.08
N ALA A 4 -27.39 21.08 1.87
CA ALA A 4 -27.37 21.73 0.57
C ALA A 4 -25.96 21.81 -0.06
N GLU A 5 -24.91 22.04 0.76
CA GLU A 5 -23.52 22.08 0.29
C GLU A 5 -23.04 20.70 -0.15
N TYR A 6 -23.49 19.63 0.52
CA TYR A 6 -23.20 18.26 0.15
C TYR A 6 -23.84 17.89 -1.20
N ALA A 7 -25.13 18.20 -1.37
CA ALA A 7 -25.84 17.94 -2.61
C ALA A 7 -25.20 18.66 -3.81
N ALA A 8 -24.79 19.93 -3.63
CA ALA A 8 -24.09 20.69 -4.67
C ALA A 8 -22.72 20.10 -5.04
N MET A 9 -21.97 19.60 -4.06
CA MET A 9 -20.68 18.94 -4.32
C MET A 9 -20.85 17.61 -5.06
N VAL A 10 -21.84 16.80 -4.68
CA VAL A 10 -22.15 15.52 -5.35
C VAL A 10 -22.64 15.77 -6.78
N GLU A 11 -23.50 16.77 -7.00
CA GLU A 11 -23.97 17.16 -8.33
C GLU A 11 -22.81 17.66 -9.21
N LEU A 12 -21.89 18.46 -8.64
CA LEU A 12 -20.69 18.91 -9.34
C LEU A 12 -19.77 17.74 -9.69
N ALA A 13 -19.52 16.81 -8.76
CA ALA A 13 -18.73 15.61 -9.00
C ALA A 13 -19.37 14.72 -10.09
N ALA A 14 -20.69 14.49 -10.04
CA ALA A 14 -21.43 13.73 -11.05
C ALA A 14 -21.40 14.41 -12.43
N LYS A 15 -21.51 15.74 -12.48
CA LYS A 15 -21.36 16.51 -13.71
C LYS A 15 -19.94 16.39 -14.26
N HIS A 16 -18.93 16.45 -13.38
CA HIS A 16 -17.54 16.24 -13.78
C HIS A 16 -17.34 14.85 -14.38
N LEU A 17 -17.96 13.78 -13.88
CA LEU A 17 -17.84 12.40 -14.43
C LEU A 17 -18.32 12.23 -15.90
N THR A 18 -19.01 13.22 -16.47
CA THR A 18 -19.50 13.19 -17.85
C THR A 18 -18.66 14.01 -18.83
N LEU A 19 -17.64 14.72 -18.34
CA LEU A 19 -16.76 15.50 -19.20
C LEU A 19 -15.78 14.57 -19.93
N VAL A 20 -15.46 14.94 -21.17
CA VAL A 20 -14.44 14.28 -21.98
C VAL A 20 -13.24 15.22 -22.03
N ASP A 21 -12.03 14.68 -21.88
CA ASP A 21 -10.79 15.47 -21.89
C ASP A 21 -10.70 16.49 -20.72
N CYS A 22 -10.84 16.03 -19.47
CA CYS A 22 -10.83 16.88 -18.27
C CYS A 22 -9.84 16.35 -17.19
N PRO A 23 -8.64 16.95 -17.02
CA PRO A 23 -7.64 16.52 -16.04
C PRO A 23 -8.13 16.60 -14.59
N ALA A 24 -8.97 17.58 -14.27
CA ALA A 24 -9.56 17.71 -12.94
C ALA A 24 -10.44 16.49 -12.60
N GLN A 25 -11.29 16.06 -13.54
CA GLN A 25 -12.08 14.84 -13.39
C GLN A 25 -11.18 13.60 -13.34
N GLU A 26 -10.18 13.51 -14.21
CA GLU A 26 -9.24 12.38 -14.21
C GLU A 26 -8.50 12.26 -12.87
N THR A 27 -8.19 13.39 -12.22
CA THR A 27 -7.59 13.42 -10.88
C THR A 27 -8.55 12.90 -9.81
N VAL A 28 -9.84 13.24 -9.89
CA VAL A 28 -10.86 12.69 -8.97
C VAL A 28 -11.03 11.20 -9.20
N GLN A 29 -11.03 10.75 -10.46
CA GLN A 29 -11.07 9.33 -10.81
C GLN A 29 -9.83 8.61 -10.26
N LEU A 30 -8.64 9.20 -10.40
CA LEU A 30 -7.40 8.65 -9.85
C LEU A 30 -7.48 8.48 -8.33
N GLN A 31 -8.04 9.46 -7.63
CA GLN A 31 -8.26 9.40 -6.19
C GLN A 31 -9.19 8.25 -5.79
N ILE A 32 -10.32 8.10 -6.48
CA ILE A 32 -11.32 7.06 -6.20
C ILE A 32 -10.75 5.68 -6.55
N THR A 33 -10.25 5.51 -7.77
CA THR A 33 -9.71 4.24 -8.27
C THR A 33 -8.59 3.73 -7.37
N THR A 34 -7.65 4.60 -6.98
CA THR A 34 -6.53 4.22 -6.12
C THR A 34 -7.05 3.79 -4.73
N GLN A 35 -7.91 4.58 -4.09
CA GLN A 35 -8.46 4.21 -2.79
C GLN A 35 -9.25 2.90 -2.83
N ALA A 36 -10.04 2.68 -3.88
CA ALA A 36 -10.83 1.47 -4.06
C ALA A 36 -9.93 0.26 -4.25
N ALA A 37 -8.96 0.36 -5.17
CA ALA A 37 -8.03 -0.72 -5.47
C ALA A 37 -7.25 -1.16 -4.24
N PHE A 38 -6.70 -0.22 -3.46
CA PHE A 38 -6.02 -0.51 -2.20
C PHE A 38 -6.95 -1.11 -1.15
N HIS A 39 -8.14 -0.54 -0.97
CA HIS A 39 -9.10 -1.05 0.02
C HIS A 39 -9.51 -2.50 -0.29
N PHE A 40 -9.92 -2.78 -1.53
CA PHE A 40 -10.39 -4.09 -1.93
C PHE A 40 -9.27 -5.13 -1.93
N ALA A 41 -8.09 -4.80 -2.43
CA ALA A 41 -6.95 -5.72 -2.42
C ALA A 41 -6.52 -6.11 -0.99
N MET A 42 -6.47 -5.14 -0.07
CA MET A 42 -6.13 -5.45 1.34
C MET A 42 -7.25 -6.22 2.03
N LYS A 43 -8.51 -5.87 1.79
CA LYS A 43 -9.67 -6.59 2.37
C LYS A 43 -9.75 -8.04 1.89
N GLU A 44 -9.44 -8.29 0.62
CA GLU A 44 -9.35 -9.63 0.04
C GLU A 44 -8.23 -10.43 0.69
N LEU A 45 -7.03 -9.85 0.83
CA LEU A 45 -5.92 -10.48 1.55
C LEU A 45 -6.28 -10.83 3.00
N ASP A 46 -6.94 -9.91 3.72
CA ASP A 46 -7.40 -10.13 5.09
C ASP A 46 -8.46 -11.24 5.16
N ARG A 47 -9.41 -11.27 4.23
CA ARG A 47 -10.42 -12.33 4.13
C ARG A 47 -9.74 -13.68 3.91
N ASP A 48 -8.84 -13.78 2.94
CA ASP A 48 -8.15 -15.03 2.62
C ASP A 48 -7.28 -15.50 3.80
N ASN A 49 -6.66 -14.57 4.54
CA ASN A 49 -5.91 -14.87 5.75
C ASN A 49 -6.81 -15.42 6.87
N ASN A 50 -8.00 -14.83 7.06
CA ASN A 50 -8.95 -15.24 8.08
C ASN A 50 -9.57 -16.60 7.74
N GLU A 51 -9.97 -16.82 6.48
CA GLU A 51 -10.49 -18.11 6.01
C GLU A 51 -9.47 -19.23 6.21
N ARG A 52 -8.21 -19.00 5.81
CA ARG A 52 -7.12 -19.95 6.04
C ARG A 52 -6.89 -20.22 7.53
N ARG A 53 -6.87 -19.18 8.36
CA ARG A 53 -6.68 -19.35 9.81
C ARG A 53 -7.82 -20.17 10.41
N ALA A 54 -9.06 -19.88 10.02
CA ALA A 54 -10.22 -20.64 10.47
C ALA A 54 -10.17 -22.11 10.03
N GLU A 55 -9.72 -22.39 8.80
CA GLU A 55 -9.53 -23.76 8.29
C GLU A 55 -8.46 -24.52 9.10
N LEU A 56 -7.32 -23.87 9.37
CA LEU A 56 -6.25 -24.45 10.20
C LEU A 56 -6.72 -24.66 11.64
N ASP A 57 -7.36 -23.69 12.27
CA ASP A 57 -7.87 -23.79 13.66
C ASP A 57 -8.91 -24.91 13.80
N SER A 58 -9.78 -25.07 12.79
CA SER A 58 -10.74 -26.18 12.71
C SER A 58 -10.01 -27.52 12.65
N MET A 59 -8.94 -27.61 11.87
CA MET A 59 -8.13 -28.82 11.77
C MET A 59 -7.36 -29.12 13.06
N VAL A 60 -6.75 -28.12 13.68
CA VAL A 60 -6.07 -28.22 14.98
C VAL A 60 -7.03 -28.76 16.03
N LYS A 61 -8.24 -28.20 16.10
CA LYS A 61 -9.29 -28.67 17.01
C LYS A 61 -9.67 -30.13 16.74
N SER A 62 -9.89 -30.49 15.47
CA SER A 62 -10.16 -31.87 15.05
C SER A 62 -9.06 -32.84 15.48
N ILE A 63 -7.79 -32.44 15.34
CA ILE A 63 -6.63 -33.23 15.77
C ILE A 63 -6.62 -33.40 17.29
N ILE A 64 -6.75 -32.32 18.06
CA ILE A 64 -6.73 -32.32 19.53
C ILE A 64 -7.89 -33.14 20.12
N ASP A 65 -9.08 -33.06 19.52
CA ASP A 65 -10.28 -33.79 19.95
C ASP A 65 -10.22 -35.29 19.62
N THR A 66 -9.24 -35.74 18.84
CA THR A 66 -9.02 -37.16 18.56
C THR A 66 -8.51 -37.86 19.82
N LYS A 67 -9.34 -38.74 20.39
CA LYS A 67 -9.03 -39.49 21.61
C LYS A 67 -9.26 -40.98 21.41
N VAL A 68 -8.49 -41.79 22.11
CA VAL A 68 -8.74 -43.23 22.21
C VAL A 68 -10.00 -43.48 23.04
N ILE A 69 -11.04 -43.99 22.39
CA ILE A 69 -12.30 -44.36 23.07
C ILE A 69 -12.25 -45.82 23.56
N ASP A 70 -11.53 -46.68 22.83
CA ASP A 70 -11.36 -48.10 23.13
C ASP A 70 -9.88 -48.48 22.96
N ILE A 71 -9.30 -49.12 23.99
CA ILE A 71 -7.90 -49.60 24.00
C ILE A 71 -7.64 -50.56 22.82
N ARG A 72 -8.66 -51.29 22.34
CA ARG A 72 -8.52 -52.17 21.17
C ARG A 72 -8.32 -51.40 19.86
N LYS A 73 -8.75 -50.14 19.82
CA LYS A 73 -8.62 -49.23 18.67
C LYS A 73 -7.44 -48.26 18.79
N TYR A 74 -6.55 -48.49 19.75
CA TYR A 74 -5.42 -47.59 20.03
C TYR A 74 -4.57 -47.33 18.78
N TYR A 75 -4.17 -48.39 18.08
CA TYR A 75 -3.39 -48.29 16.84
C TYR A 75 -4.17 -47.67 15.68
N GLU A 76 -5.46 -47.99 15.54
CA GLU A 76 -6.33 -47.38 14.52
C GLU A 76 -6.46 -45.87 14.75
N THR A 77 -6.61 -45.44 16.00
CA THR A 77 -6.73 -44.02 16.38
C THR A 77 -5.44 -43.27 16.08
N ALA A 78 -4.27 -43.88 16.33
CA ALA A 78 -2.98 -43.29 15.99
C ALA A 78 -2.80 -43.09 14.47
N GLU A 79 -3.27 -44.03 13.63
CA GLU A 79 -3.25 -43.86 12.17
C GLU A 79 -4.21 -42.76 11.70
N VAL A 80 -5.43 -42.69 12.24
CA VAL A 80 -6.36 -41.57 11.96
C VAL A 80 -5.74 -40.23 12.35
N LEU A 81 -5.04 -40.17 13.49
CA LEU A 81 -4.36 -38.97 13.95
C LEU A 81 -3.24 -38.55 13.00
N ARG A 82 -2.44 -39.51 12.53
CA ARG A 82 -1.40 -39.29 11.52
C ARG A 82 -1.97 -38.72 10.22
N GLU A 83 -3.06 -39.30 9.71
CA GLU A 83 -3.73 -38.79 8.50
C GLU A 83 -4.25 -37.35 8.67
N ARG A 84 -4.79 -37.00 9.85
CA ARG A 84 -5.21 -35.64 10.16
C ARG A 84 -4.04 -34.66 10.23
N VAL A 85 -2.92 -35.07 10.85
CA VAL A 85 -1.69 -34.25 10.88
C VAL A 85 -1.13 -34.05 9.48
N LEU A 86 -1.10 -35.07 8.63
CA LEU A 86 -0.69 -34.93 7.22
C LEU A 86 -1.56 -33.94 6.46
N TYR A 87 -2.88 -33.99 6.68
CA TYR A 87 -3.78 -33.04 6.05
C TYR A 87 -3.58 -31.61 6.57
N TYR A 88 -3.33 -31.43 7.87
CA TYR A 88 -2.92 -30.14 8.44
C TYR A 88 -1.63 -29.62 7.80
N LEU A 89 -0.60 -30.45 7.68
CA LEU A 89 0.68 -30.09 7.05
C LEU A 89 0.50 -29.72 5.58
N PHE A 90 -0.39 -30.39 4.87
CA PHE A 90 -0.76 -30.07 3.49
C PHE A 90 -1.42 -28.69 3.39
N LEU A 91 -2.43 -28.40 4.21
CA LEU A 91 -3.06 -27.07 4.26
C LEU A 91 -2.06 -25.98 4.65
N TYR A 92 -1.18 -26.27 5.61
CA TYR A 92 -0.15 -25.35 6.07
C TYR A 92 0.88 -25.04 4.97
N ASN A 93 1.35 -26.06 4.25
CA ASN A 93 2.36 -25.89 3.20
C ASN A 93 1.81 -25.30 1.90
N LYS A 94 0.50 -25.42 1.63
CA LYS A 94 -0.16 -24.71 0.52
C LYS A 94 0.02 -23.19 0.63
N PHE A 95 0.15 -22.65 1.85
CA PHE A 95 0.44 -21.24 2.06
C PHE A 95 1.88 -20.85 1.68
N VAL A 96 2.83 -21.77 1.89
CA VAL A 96 4.27 -21.54 1.62
C VAL A 96 4.57 -21.71 0.13
N ASP A 97 3.76 -22.45 -0.60
CA ASP A 97 3.94 -22.66 -2.04
C ASP A 97 3.09 -21.65 -2.85
N PRO A 98 3.68 -20.59 -3.41
CA PRO A 98 2.97 -19.53 -4.11
C PRO A 98 2.28 -20.00 -5.39
N LEU A 99 2.72 -21.13 -5.95
CA LEU A 99 2.25 -21.66 -7.23
C LEU A 99 1.75 -23.10 -7.09
N SER A 100 1.24 -23.46 -5.90
CA SER A 100 0.71 -24.78 -5.61
C SER A 100 -0.23 -25.22 -6.75
N SER A 101 0.26 -26.10 -7.62
CA SER A 101 -0.47 -26.48 -8.83
C SER A 101 -1.73 -27.23 -8.40
N THR A 102 -2.90 -26.79 -8.87
CA THR A 102 -4.18 -27.46 -8.60
C THR A 102 -4.40 -28.70 -9.45
N THR A 103 -3.40 -29.13 -10.24
CA THR A 103 -3.51 -30.39 -10.98
C THR A 103 -3.44 -31.57 -10.02
N ASP A 104 -4.31 -32.57 -10.24
CA ASP A 104 -4.40 -33.75 -9.38
C ASP A 104 -3.05 -34.48 -9.23
N GLY A 105 -2.21 -34.44 -10.26
CA GLY A 105 -0.85 -35.00 -10.24
C GLY A 105 0.05 -34.31 -9.23
N ALA A 106 0.13 -32.98 -9.25
CA ALA A 106 0.99 -32.23 -8.32
C ALA A 106 0.52 -32.35 -6.86
N VAL A 107 -0.80 -32.35 -6.63
CA VAL A 107 -1.36 -32.53 -5.28
C VAL A 107 -0.94 -33.87 -4.68
N LYS A 108 -0.92 -34.93 -5.49
CA LYS A 108 -0.49 -36.26 -5.04
C LYS A 108 1.00 -36.29 -4.68
N GLU A 109 1.85 -35.67 -5.51
CA GLU A 109 3.30 -35.61 -5.27
C GLU A 109 3.63 -34.77 -4.03
N ILE A 110 2.95 -33.62 -3.82
CA ILE A 110 3.11 -32.81 -2.61
C ILE A 110 2.75 -33.61 -1.36
N LYS A 111 1.65 -34.38 -1.40
CA LYS A 111 1.26 -35.24 -0.28
C LYS A 111 2.29 -36.33 -0.01
N ALA A 112 2.81 -36.97 -1.06
CA ALA A 112 3.87 -37.98 -0.92
C ALA A 112 5.14 -37.39 -0.31
N GLU A 113 5.54 -36.18 -0.73
CA GLU A 113 6.68 -35.47 -0.15
C GLU A 113 6.46 -35.14 1.32
N LEU A 114 5.28 -34.63 1.69
CA LEU A 114 4.91 -34.35 3.07
C LEU A 114 4.89 -35.62 3.93
N GLU A 115 4.44 -36.75 3.38
CA GLU A 115 4.48 -38.05 4.06
C GLU A 115 5.91 -38.49 4.37
N VAL A 116 6.81 -38.39 3.39
CA VAL A 116 8.23 -38.74 3.58
C VAL A 116 8.91 -37.78 4.57
N ALA A 117 8.63 -36.48 4.46
CA ALA A 117 9.16 -35.48 5.38
C ALA A 117 8.61 -35.66 6.80
N LEU A 118 7.33 -36.01 6.97
CA LEU A 118 6.76 -36.31 8.27
C LEU A 118 7.38 -37.58 8.87
N GLU A 119 7.52 -38.65 8.10
CA GLU A 119 8.07 -39.92 8.61
C GLU A 119 9.54 -39.78 9.04
N SER A 120 10.31 -38.86 8.44
CA SER A 120 11.70 -38.61 8.81
C SER A 120 11.86 -37.86 10.13
N VAL A 121 10.91 -36.98 10.48
CA VAL A 121 10.99 -36.14 11.70
C VAL A 121 10.10 -36.65 12.83
N PHE A 122 9.01 -37.35 12.48
CA PHE A 122 8.01 -37.83 13.42
C PHE A 122 7.44 -39.20 12.97
N PRO A 123 8.18 -40.30 13.25
CA PRO A 123 7.81 -41.64 12.80
C PRO A 123 6.46 -42.10 13.34
N ARG A 124 5.80 -43.07 12.68
CA ARG A 124 4.45 -43.56 13.07
C ARG A 124 4.30 -43.92 14.56
N LYS A 125 5.35 -44.50 15.16
CA LYS A 125 5.34 -44.88 16.58
C LYS A 125 5.26 -43.66 17.52
N GLY A 126 5.67 -42.48 17.09
CA GLY A 126 5.58 -41.24 17.85
C GLY A 126 4.13 -40.85 18.17
N PHE A 127 3.20 -41.11 17.24
CA PHE A 127 1.76 -40.85 17.43
C PHE A 127 1.14 -41.64 18.58
N LEU A 128 1.71 -42.81 18.92
CA LEU A 128 1.24 -43.62 20.05
C LEU A 128 1.43 -42.89 21.39
N TYR A 129 2.50 -42.11 21.53
CA TYR A 129 2.78 -41.35 22.76
C TYR A 129 2.17 -39.93 22.68
N TRP A 130 2.18 -39.34 21.49
CA TRP A 130 1.68 -37.99 21.26
C TRP A 130 0.19 -37.84 21.54
N MET A 131 -0.60 -38.89 21.27
CA MET A 131 -2.04 -38.89 21.49
C MET A 131 -2.44 -38.73 22.96
N ASP A 132 -1.53 -39.01 23.91
CA ASP A 132 -1.78 -38.87 25.35
C ASP A 132 -1.32 -37.50 25.91
N LEU A 133 -0.67 -36.67 25.10
CA LEU A 133 -0.21 -35.35 25.54
C LEU A 133 -1.37 -34.38 25.87
N PRO A 134 -1.15 -33.43 26.78
CA PRO A 134 -2.10 -32.34 27.03
C PRO A 134 -2.42 -31.55 25.75
N PRO A 135 -3.66 -31.03 25.59
CA PRO A 135 -4.07 -30.26 24.42
C PRO A 135 -3.12 -29.10 24.05
N GLY A 136 -2.66 -28.33 25.03
CA GLY A 136 -1.77 -27.20 24.77
C GLY A 136 -0.38 -27.62 24.28
N GLU A 137 0.15 -28.75 24.76
CA GLU A 137 1.43 -29.29 24.26
C GLU A 137 1.28 -29.85 22.85
N LYS A 138 0.16 -30.49 22.53
CA LYS A 138 -0.14 -30.95 21.16
C LYS A 138 -0.19 -29.79 20.18
N GLU A 139 -0.81 -28.68 20.55
CA GLU A 139 -0.92 -27.50 19.69
C GLU A 139 0.44 -26.90 19.37
N VAL A 140 1.28 -26.70 20.40
CA VAL A 140 2.65 -26.20 20.21
C VAL A 140 3.47 -27.16 19.35
N GLN A 141 3.47 -28.46 19.67
CA GLN A 141 4.22 -29.45 18.89
C GLN A 141 3.73 -29.55 17.44
N LEU A 142 2.43 -29.38 17.18
CA LEU A 142 1.88 -29.40 15.84
C LEU A 142 2.35 -28.20 15.01
N GLN A 143 2.46 -27.02 15.62
CA GLN A 143 3.03 -25.84 14.97
C GLN A 143 4.53 -26.05 14.68
N GLU A 144 5.29 -26.52 15.67
CA GLU A 144 6.73 -26.81 15.51
C GLU A 144 6.98 -27.85 14.43
N LEU A 145 6.15 -28.90 14.39
CA LEU A 145 6.21 -29.93 13.36
C LEU A 145 5.93 -29.37 11.96
N ALA A 146 4.98 -28.44 11.83
CA ALA A 146 4.74 -27.74 10.56
C ALA A 146 5.98 -26.96 10.09
N GLU A 147 6.59 -26.17 10.98
CA GLU A 147 7.81 -25.41 10.68
C GLU A 147 8.97 -26.34 10.28
N VAL A 148 9.21 -27.42 11.04
CA VAL A 148 10.25 -28.41 10.74
C VAL A 148 10.01 -29.12 9.42
N VAL A 149 8.79 -29.60 9.15
CA VAL A 149 8.45 -30.27 7.89
C VAL A 149 8.63 -29.33 6.70
N THR A 150 8.23 -28.06 6.81
CA THR A 150 8.52 -27.06 5.78
C THR A 150 10.03 -26.89 5.59
N GLY A 151 10.80 -26.81 6.67
CA GLY A 151 12.27 -26.76 6.62
C GLY A 151 12.90 -27.95 5.90
N VAL A 152 12.41 -29.18 6.16
CA VAL A 152 12.85 -30.40 5.46
C VAL A 152 12.61 -30.30 3.96
N ARG A 153 11.45 -29.80 3.54
CA ARG A 153 11.14 -29.63 2.11
C ARG A 153 12.04 -28.60 1.44
N VAL A 154 12.29 -27.46 2.11
CA VAL A 154 13.23 -26.44 1.63
C VAL A 154 14.63 -27.03 1.49
N PHE A 155 15.12 -27.72 2.52
CA PHE A 155 16.44 -28.35 2.52
C PHE A 155 16.57 -29.40 1.40
N ASN A 156 15.57 -30.28 1.26
CA ASN A 156 15.56 -31.30 0.20
C ASN A 156 15.51 -30.71 -1.20
N LYS A 157 14.80 -29.58 -1.38
CA LYS A 157 14.81 -28.83 -2.64
C LYS A 157 16.21 -28.28 -2.94
N TYR A 158 16.87 -27.67 -1.96
CA TYR A 158 18.22 -27.12 -2.10
C TYR A 158 19.24 -28.22 -2.46
N GLU A 159 19.14 -29.38 -1.84
CA GLU A 159 19.97 -30.56 -2.12
C GLU A 159 19.65 -31.27 -3.46
N GLY A 160 18.59 -30.86 -4.17
CA GLY A 160 18.12 -31.52 -5.38
C GLY A 160 17.58 -32.94 -5.16
N LYS A 161 17.24 -33.30 -3.91
CA LYS A 161 16.75 -34.63 -3.49
C LYS A 161 15.23 -34.68 -3.35
N GLY A 162 14.54 -33.55 -3.49
CA GLY A 162 13.08 -33.40 -3.37
C GLY A 162 12.61 -32.04 -3.85
N GLY A 163 11.37 -31.66 -3.52
CA GLY A 163 10.86 -30.31 -3.80
C GLY A 163 10.60 -29.97 -5.26
N HIS A 164 10.53 -30.94 -6.18
CA HIS A 164 10.30 -30.68 -7.61
C HIS A 164 9.00 -29.92 -7.90
N TYR A 165 7.98 -30.12 -7.06
CA TYR A 165 6.68 -29.45 -7.16
C TYR A 165 6.49 -28.36 -6.09
N PHE A 166 7.54 -28.05 -5.34
CA PHE A 166 7.50 -27.05 -4.28
C PHE A 166 8.20 -25.78 -4.77
N GLN A 167 7.45 -24.73 -5.11
CA GLN A 167 8.07 -23.46 -5.49
C GLN A 167 8.42 -22.66 -4.24
N LEU A 168 9.63 -22.10 -4.17
CA LEU A 168 10.02 -21.29 -3.01
C LEU A 168 9.48 -19.87 -3.21
N PRO A 169 8.87 -19.25 -2.19
CA PRO A 169 8.34 -17.89 -2.28
C PRO A 169 9.29 -16.85 -2.87
N HIS A 170 10.57 -16.95 -2.51
CA HIS A 170 11.57 -15.98 -2.96
C HIS A 170 11.85 -16.03 -4.46
N GLU A 171 11.70 -17.20 -5.09
CA GLU A 171 11.95 -17.40 -6.53
C GLU A 171 11.03 -16.53 -7.40
N VAL A 172 9.84 -16.18 -6.88
CA VAL A 172 8.88 -15.30 -7.55
C VAL A 172 8.90 -13.89 -6.98
N TYR A 173 9.09 -13.77 -5.65
CA TYR A 173 9.10 -12.48 -4.96
C TYR A 173 10.07 -11.47 -5.57
N GLU A 174 11.31 -11.89 -5.83
CA GLU A 174 12.37 -11.00 -6.29
C GLU A 174 12.01 -10.37 -7.64
N GLN A 175 11.55 -11.18 -8.58
CA GLN A 175 11.13 -10.74 -9.91
C GLN A 175 9.94 -9.78 -9.82
N ASP A 176 8.87 -10.17 -9.12
CA ASP A 176 7.66 -9.36 -8.96
C ASP A 176 7.95 -8.01 -8.28
N ALA A 177 8.82 -8.01 -7.28
CA ALA A 177 9.20 -6.79 -6.56
C ALA A 177 10.05 -5.87 -7.43
N LEU A 178 10.99 -6.42 -8.20
CA LEU A 178 11.82 -5.68 -9.14
C LEU A 178 10.99 -5.06 -10.26
N ASP A 179 10.08 -5.84 -10.86
CA ASP A 179 9.22 -5.38 -11.96
C ASP A 179 8.28 -4.26 -11.51
N LEU A 180 7.64 -4.40 -10.35
CA LEU A 180 6.81 -3.34 -9.79
C LEU A 180 7.64 -2.10 -9.41
N GLY A 181 8.81 -2.31 -8.79
CA GLY A 181 9.73 -1.24 -8.39
C GLY A 181 10.18 -0.41 -9.59
N GLN A 182 10.60 -1.07 -10.67
CA GLN A 182 11.03 -0.40 -11.90
C GLN A 182 9.87 0.34 -12.58
N GLN A 183 8.69 -0.28 -12.70
CA GLN A 183 7.52 0.40 -13.26
C GLN A 183 7.16 1.67 -12.49
N ILE A 184 7.21 1.63 -11.15
CA ILE A 184 6.94 2.81 -10.32
C ILE A 184 8.02 3.86 -10.52
N HIS A 185 9.29 3.47 -10.52
CA HIS A 185 10.43 4.37 -10.72
C HIS A 185 10.33 5.12 -12.06
N ASP A 186 10.19 4.39 -13.16
CA ASP A 186 10.06 4.95 -14.51
C ASP A 186 8.85 5.88 -14.64
N THR A 187 7.75 5.54 -13.96
CA THR A 187 6.54 6.37 -13.95
C THR A 187 6.76 7.66 -13.15
N LEU A 188 7.44 7.58 -11.99
CA LEU A 188 7.78 8.74 -11.17
C LEU A 188 8.74 9.70 -11.90
N GLU A 189 9.73 9.19 -12.64
CA GLU A 189 10.62 10.04 -13.45
C GLU A 189 9.82 10.85 -14.48
N LYS A 190 8.94 10.21 -15.25
CA LYS A 190 8.06 10.88 -16.22
C LYS A 190 7.15 11.91 -15.56
N ILE A 191 6.57 11.57 -14.41
CA ILE A 191 5.73 12.48 -13.61
C ILE A 191 6.53 13.72 -13.18
N ASN A 192 7.76 13.52 -12.70
CA ASN A 192 8.62 14.62 -12.24
C ASN A 192 9.02 15.54 -13.40
N GLU A 193 9.34 14.99 -14.57
CA GLU A 193 9.59 15.79 -15.79
C GLU A 193 8.37 16.65 -16.16
N LYS A 194 7.18 16.04 -16.15
CA LYS A 194 5.91 16.75 -16.40
C LYS A 194 5.66 17.84 -15.37
N ILE A 195 5.79 17.55 -14.07
CA ILE A 195 5.63 18.53 -12.99
C ILE A 195 6.56 19.72 -13.20
N HIS A 196 7.83 19.47 -13.51
CA HIS A 196 8.81 20.52 -13.76
C HIS A 196 8.42 21.38 -14.98
N ALA A 197 8.07 20.74 -16.10
CA ALA A 197 7.65 21.42 -17.31
C ALA A 197 6.40 22.30 -17.10
N TYR A 198 5.36 21.76 -16.45
CA TYR A 198 4.16 22.52 -16.12
C TYR A 198 4.43 23.68 -15.16
N SER A 199 5.27 23.46 -14.13
CA SER A 199 5.64 24.50 -13.17
C SER A 199 6.31 25.69 -13.86
N LEU A 200 7.26 25.42 -14.77
CA LEU A 200 7.92 26.47 -15.56
C LEU A 200 6.92 27.24 -16.44
N CYS A 201 6.02 26.53 -17.12
CA CYS A 201 5.02 27.15 -17.98
C CYS A 201 4.06 28.05 -17.20
N ILE A 202 3.54 27.56 -16.07
CA ILE A 202 2.65 28.34 -15.22
C ILE A 202 3.38 29.58 -14.69
N THR A 203 4.61 29.41 -14.18
CA THR A 203 5.42 30.52 -13.68
C THR A 203 5.60 31.61 -14.73
N LYS A 204 5.93 31.23 -15.97
CA LYS A 204 6.18 32.16 -17.09
C LYS A 204 4.93 32.92 -17.52
N TYR A 205 3.80 32.23 -17.67
CA TYR A 205 2.63 32.81 -18.37
C TYR A 205 1.51 33.28 -17.45
N HIS A 206 1.47 32.90 -16.16
CA HIS A 206 0.35 33.26 -15.29
C HIS A 206 0.24 34.76 -15.00
N GLN A 207 1.37 35.49 -15.01
CA GLN A 207 1.39 36.95 -14.80
C GLN A 207 0.82 37.68 -16.01
N ASP A 208 1.17 37.24 -17.22
CA ASP A 208 0.75 37.88 -18.47
C ASP A 208 -0.70 37.54 -18.85
N MET A 209 -1.10 36.27 -18.69
CA MET A 209 -2.42 35.78 -19.11
C MET A 209 -3.48 35.89 -18.01
N GLY A 210 -3.05 35.96 -16.75
CA GLY A 210 -3.91 35.91 -15.58
C GLY A 210 -4.28 34.49 -15.14
N VAL A 211 -4.50 34.32 -13.83
CA VAL A 211 -4.75 33.01 -13.19
C VAL A 211 -6.09 32.37 -13.55
N TYR A 212 -7.02 33.13 -14.13
CA TYR A 212 -8.32 32.63 -14.56
C TYR A 212 -8.37 32.21 -16.03
N HIS A 213 -7.27 32.42 -16.76
CA HIS A 213 -7.17 32.05 -18.16
C HIS A 213 -7.36 30.53 -18.35
N THR A 214 -8.11 30.13 -19.38
CA THR A 214 -8.47 28.72 -19.64
C THR A 214 -7.24 27.82 -19.76
N PHE A 215 -6.18 28.31 -20.44
CA PHE A 215 -4.91 27.61 -20.56
C PHE A 215 -4.21 27.42 -19.21
N ILE A 216 -4.18 28.46 -18.35
CA ILE A 216 -3.55 28.37 -17.03
C ILE A 216 -4.32 27.42 -16.11
N LYS A 217 -5.66 27.47 -16.14
CA LYS A 217 -6.52 26.49 -15.43
C LYS A 217 -6.27 25.07 -15.90
N ARG A 218 -6.11 24.87 -17.22
CA ARG A 218 -5.77 23.55 -17.79
C ARG A 218 -4.43 23.04 -17.28
N LEU A 219 -3.37 23.84 -17.35
CA LEU A 219 -2.05 23.46 -16.83
C LEU A 219 -2.08 23.18 -15.32
N ARG A 220 -2.84 23.97 -14.55
CA ARG A 220 -3.07 23.74 -13.12
C ARG A 220 -3.70 22.36 -12.87
N ASP A 221 -4.73 22.00 -13.62
CA ASP A 221 -5.40 20.71 -13.42
C ASP A 221 -4.53 19.54 -13.89
N GLU A 222 -3.75 19.70 -14.97
CA GLU A 222 -2.77 18.70 -15.41
C GLU A 222 -1.62 18.50 -14.41
N ILE A 223 -1.06 19.58 -13.84
CA ILE A 223 -0.02 19.45 -12.82
C ILE A 223 -0.59 18.85 -11.52
N ALA A 224 -1.83 19.16 -11.16
CA ALA A 224 -2.51 18.55 -10.01
C ALA A 224 -2.64 17.03 -10.18
N PHE A 225 -3.01 16.55 -11.37
CA PHE A 225 -3.03 15.13 -11.68
C PHE A 225 -1.66 14.47 -11.45
N ASN A 226 -0.61 15.06 -12.00
CA ASN A 226 0.75 14.52 -11.90
C ASN A 226 1.25 14.51 -10.44
N PHE A 227 1.02 15.58 -9.67
CA PHE A 227 1.35 15.56 -8.25
C PHE A 227 0.55 14.50 -7.49
N GLN A 228 -0.74 14.34 -7.78
CA GLN A 228 -1.58 13.35 -7.13
C GLN A 228 -1.10 11.91 -7.40
N ALA A 229 -0.71 11.62 -8.65
CA ALA A 229 -0.14 10.33 -9.03
C ALA A 229 1.19 10.08 -8.30
N GLY A 230 2.09 11.07 -8.27
CA GLY A 230 3.35 10.98 -7.54
C GLY A 230 3.15 10.69 -6.04
N LEU A 231 2.23 11.42 -5.39
CA LEU A 231 1.91 11.21 -3.97
C LEU A 231 1.40 9.79 -3.64
N TYR A 232 0.76 9.09 -4.58
CA TYR A 232 0.33 7.71 -4.36
C TYR A 232 1.42 6.69 -4.66
N LEU A 233 2.28 6.96 -5.62
CA LEU A 233 3.37 6.07 -6.02
C LEU A 233 4.54 6.08 -5.03
N GLU A 234 4.87 7.24 -4.46
CA GLU A 234 5.99 7.41 -3.51
C GLU A 234 5.92 6.47 -2.29
N PRO A 235 4.78 6.33 -1.57
CA PRO A 235 4.67 5.40 -0.45
C PRO A 235 4.85 3.94 -0.85
N ILE A 236 4.40 3.56 -2.05
CA ILE A 236 4.54 2.19 -2.56
C ILE A 236 6.01 1.92 -2.86
N HIS A 237 6.69 2.84 -3.55
CA HIS A 237 8.12 2.75 -3.85
C HIS A 237 8.95 2.60 -2.56
N LYS A 238 8.69 3.44 -1.55
CA LYS A 238 9.36 3.36 -0.25
C LYS A 238 9.09 2.04 0.47
N TYR A 239 7.85 1.55 0.40
CA TYR A 239 7.50 0.26 0.98
C TYR A 239 8.28 -0.89 0.33
N LEU A 240 8.35 -0.91 -1.00
CA LEU A 240 9.07 -1.95 -1.74
C LEU A 240 10.55 -1.96 -1.40
N TRP A 241 11.19 -0.79 -1.36
CA TRP A 241 12.60 -0.67 -0.96
C TRP A 241 12.87 -1.34 0.40
N ILE A 242 12.09 -0.95 1.42
CA ILE A 242 12.26 -1.47 2.79
C ILE A 242 12.01 -2.99 2.84
N LYS A 243 11.02 -3.49 2.09
CA LYS A 243 10.66 -4.90 2.14
C LYS A 243 11.57 -5.80 1.33
N GLN A 244 12.12 -5.32 0.22
CA GLN A 244 13.15 -6.03 -0.53
C GLN A 244 14.39 -6.26 0.32
N GLU A 245 14.86 -5.23 1.04
CA GLU A 245 15.97 -5.35 2.00
C GLU A 245 15.64 -6.39 3.09
N ALA A 246 14.48 -6.29 3.72
CA ALA A 246 14.07 -7.23 4.77
C ALA A 246 13.96 -8.69 4.27
N VAL A 247 13.48 -8.93 3.05
CA VAL A 247 13.42 -10.28 2.47
C VAL A 247 14.82 -10.77 2.10
N SER A 248 15.70 -9.90 1.63
CA SER A 248 17.11 -10.23 1.37
C SER A 248 17.81 -10.68 2.65
N ASP A 249 17.63 -9.97 3.77
CA ASP A 249 18.16 -10.35 5.08
C ASP A 249 17.64 -11.72 5.55
N MET A 250 16.34 -11.97 5.35
CA MET A 250 15.73 -13.27 5.68
C MET A 250 16.33 -14.41 4.85
N LEU A 251 16.61 -14.17 3.56
CA LEU A 251 17.24 -15.16 2.69
C LEU A 251 18.69 -15.44 3.08
N GLU A 252 19.46 -14.40 3.42
CA GLU A 252 20.82 -14.57 3.92
C GLU A 252 20.84 -15.39 5.21
N ALA A 253 19.95 -15.09 6.16
CA ALA A 253 19.78 -15.90 7.37
C ALA A 253 19.39 -17.35 7.03
N GLY A 254 18.52 -17.56 6.05
CA GLY A 254 18.13 -18.88 5.56
C GLY A 254 19.33 -19.67 5.01
N HIS A 255 20.19 -19.04 4.21
CA HIS A 255 21.42 -19.67 3.70
C HIS A 255 22.38 -20.05 4.83
N GLN A 256 22.52 -19.23 5.88
CA GLN A 256 23.33 -19.59 7.04
C GLN A 256 22.80 -20.84 7.77
N HIS A 257 21.48 -21.01 7.87
CA HIS A 257 20.87 -22.24 8.41
C HIS A 257 21.10 -23.45 7.48
N LEU A 258 21.05 -23.27 6.16
CA LEU A 258 21.38 -24.31 5.20
C LEU A 258 22.85 -24.78 5.33
N ASP A 259 23.80 -23.86 5.42
CA ASP A 259 25.21 -24.17 5.57
C ASP A 259 25.49 -24.94 6.88
N ARG A 260 24.86 -24.51 7.99
CA ARG A 260 24.93 -25.24 9.27
C ARG A 260 24.36 -26.65 9.17
N LEU A 261 23.23 -26.82 8.49
CA LEU A 261 22.64 -28.16 8.26
C LEU A 261 23.59 -29.06 7.49
N LEU A 262 24.23 -28.55 6.43
CA LEU A 262 25.21 -29.31 5.65
C LEU A 262 26.44 -29.69 6.48
N GLU A 263 26.93 -28.79 7.33
CA GLU A 263 28.05 -29.06 8.25
C GLU A 263 27.69 -30.15 9.25
N ILE A 264 26.50 -30.08 9.89
CA ILE A 264 26.04 -31.09 10.84
C ILE A 264 25.88 -32.45 10.14
N ILE A 265 25.21 -32.50 8.99
CA ILE A 265 24.98 -33.76 8.28
C ILE A 265 26.31 -34.37 7.78
N GLY A 266 27.29 -33.54 7.38
CA GLY A 266 28.60 -34.00 6.94
C GLY A 266 29.55 -34.43 8.08
N SER A 267 29.35 -33.92 9.30
CA SER A 267 30.28 -34.14 10.42
C SER A 267 29.96 -35.38 11.26
N TYR A 268 28.75 -35.91 11.18
CA TYR A 268 28.29 -37.01 12.02
C TYR A 268 27.80 -38.20 11.20
N GLU A 269 28.27 -39.41 11.52
CA GLU A 269 27.77 -40.65 10.91
C GLU A 269 26.31 -40.94 11.31
N VAL A 270 25.92 -40.52 12.52
CA VAL A 270 24.54 -40.53 13.01
C VAL A 270 24.14 -39.11 13.34
N VAL A 271 23.18 -38.57 12.57
CA VAL A 271 22.78 -37.16 12.67
C VAL A 271 22.05 -36.89 13.99
N PRO A 272 22.54 -35.97 14.84
CA PRO A 272 21.92 -35.63 16.12
C PRO A 272 20.68 -34.75 15.94
N SER A 273 19.52 -35.23 16.40
CA SER A 273 18.23 -34.55 16.22
C SER A 273 18.11 -33.23 16.99
N ASP A 274 18.80 -33.12 18.12
CA ASP A 274 18.90 -31.91 18.94
C ASP A 274 19.65 -30.76 18.25
N MET A 275 20.49 -31.07 17.26
CA MET A 275 21.17 -30.06 16.44
C MET A 275 20.45 -29.77 15.12
N VAL A 276 19.85 -30.78 14.49
CA VAL A 276 19.22 -30.62 13.16
C VAL A 276 17.82 -30.02 13.22
N PHE A 277 16.98 -30.41 14.19
CA PHE A 277 15.60 -29.92 14.24
C PHE A 277 15.48 -28.41 14.50
N PRO A 278 16.30 -27.78 15.36
CA PRO A 278 16.28 -26.32 15.51
C PRO A 278 16.61 -25.57 14.22
N GLU A 279 17.60 -26.07 13.46
CA GLU A 279 18.02 -25.46 12.19
C GLU A 279 16.95 -25.62 11.10
N LEU A 280 16.35 -26.81 10.98
CA LEU A 280 15.22 -27.04 10.06
C LEU A 280 14.01 -26.18 10.42
N ARG A 281 13.69 -26.08 11.71
CA ARG A 281 12.59 -25.23 12.18
C ARG A 281 12.82 -23.77 11.80
N ALA A 282 14.02 -23.24 12.06
CA ALA A 282 14.37 -21.87 11.72
C ALA A 282 14.28 -21.62 10.20
N LEU A 283 14.81 -22.56 9.40
CA LEU A 283 14.72 -22.51 7.93
C LEU A 283 13.28 -22.49 7.43
N GLY A 284 12.41 -23.32 8.01
CA GLY A 284 10.99 -23.34 7.71
C GLY A 284 10.29 -22.05 8.08
N ALA A 285 10.53 -21.53 9.29
CA ALA A 285 9.97 -20.27 9.79
C ALA A 285 10.33 -19.07 8.89
N ILE A 286 11.58 -19.01 8.42
CA ILE A 286 12.05 -18.00 7.46
C ILE A 286 11.24 -18.06 6.16
N HIS A 287 11.06 -19.25 5.57
CA HIS A 287 10.31 -19.39 4.32
C HIS A 287 8.82 -19.09 4.46
N ILE A 288 8.24 -19.37 5.64
CA ILE A 288 6.87 -18.97 5.97
C ILE A 288 6.76 -17.43 6.04
N ALA A 289 7.75 -16.75 6.63
CA ALA A 289 7.78 -15.30 6.69
C ALA A 289 7.89 -14.67 5.29
N ILE A 290 8.75 -15.22 4.42
CA ILE A 290 8.87 -14.77 3.02
C ILE A 290 7.57 -15.01 2.26
N ALA A 291 6.91 -16.16 2.43
CA ALA A 291 5.60 -16.43 1.84
C ALA A 291 4.55 -15.39 2.25
N GLN A 292 4.58 -14.95 3.51
CA GLN A 292 3.71 -13.89 4.00
C GLN A 292 3.99 -12.55 3.32
N GLU A 293 5.25 -12.13 3.23
CA GLU A 293 5.65 -10.91 2.52
C GLU A 293 5.29 -10.96 1.03
N PHE A 294 5.41 -12.13 0.39
CA PHE A 294 5.00 -12.32 -1.00
C PHE A 294 3.51 -12.06 -1.24
N ARG A 295 2.63 -12.52 -0.35
CA ARG A 295 1.19 -12.24 -0.49
C ARG A 295 0.87 -10.75 -0.29
N TYR A 296 1.60 -10.08 0.61
CA TYR A 296 1.50 -8.62 0.75
C TYR A 296 2.00 -7.86 -0.48
N LEU A 297 3.00 -8.38 -1.18
CA LEU A 297 3.47 -7.86 -2.45
C LEU A 297 2.41 -8.05 -3.55
N GLN A 298 1.85 -9.26 -3.70
CA GLN A 298 0.80 -9.53 -4.70
C GLN A 298 -0.43 -8.63 -4.52
N ALA A 299 -0.89 -8.44 -3.28
CA ALA A 299 -2.00 -7.54 -3.00
C ALA A 299 -1.66 -6.08 -3.35
N ARG A 300 -0.40 -5.65 -3.20
CA ARG A 300 0.06 -4.32 -3.63
C ARG A 300 0.20 -4.19 -5.13
N ILE A 301 0.68 -5.21 -5.83
CA ILE A 301 0.70 -5.25 -7.30
C ILE A 301 -0.72 -5.01 -7.81
N LYS A 302 -1.69 -5.82 -7.34
CA LYS A 302 -3.11 -5.69 -7.69
C LYS A 302 -3.66 -4.27 -7.41
N ALA A 303 -3.29 -3.68 -6.28
CA ALA A 303 -3.72 -2.33 -5.91
C ALA A 303 -3.05 -1.22 -6.76
N ALA A 304 -1.79 -1.40 -7.15
CA ALA A 304 -1.00 -0.43 -7.88
C ALA A 304 -1.26 -0.46 -9.39
N THR A 305 -1.67 -1.60 -9.97
CA THR A 305 -1.95 -1.76 -11.40
C THR A 305 -2.83 -0.64 -11.97
N PRO A 306 -4.05 -0.38 -11.46
CA PRO A 306 -4.90 0.66 -12.04
C PRO A 306 -4.33 2.08 -11.86
N LEU A 307 -3.59 2.32 -10.79
CA LEU A 307 -2.87 3.60 -10.58
C LEU A 307 -1.78 3.79 -11.62
N LEU A 308 -0.97 2.76 -11.89
CA LEU A 308 0.09 2.79 -12.89
C LEU A 308 -0.47 2.94 -14.31
N GLU A 309 -1.58 2.28 -14.63
CA GLU A 309 -2.27 2.44 -15.92
C GLU A 309 -2.73 3.88 -16.13
N MET A 310 -3.42 4.47 -15.15
CA MET A 310 -3.88 5.86 -15.23
C MET A 310 -2.72 6.85 -15.29
N ALA A 311 -1.66 6.63 -14.51
CA ALA A 311 -0.49 7.51 -14.50
C ALA A 311 0.29 7.48 -15.82
N ASN A 312 0.42 6.31 -16.45
CA ASN A 312 1.13 6.17 -17.73
C ASN A 312 0.29 6.58 -18.94
N SER A 313 -1.04 6.47 -18.85
CA SER A 313 -1.95 6.78 -19.96
C SER A 313 -3.20 7.50 -19.45
N PRO A 314 -3.07 8.77 -19.04
CA PRO A 314 -4.21 9.53 -18.55
C PRO A 314 -5.26 9.76 -19.64
N PHE A 315 -6.54 9.72 -19.28
CA PHE A 315 -7.65 9.89 -20.22
C PHE A 315 -7.94 11.38 -20.54
N TYR A 316 -6.90 12.14 -20.87
CA TYR A 316 -7.01 13.51 -21.36
C TYR A 316 -5.88 13.84 -22.34
N ARG A 317 -6.11 14.84 -23.20
CA ARG A 317 -5.10 15.34 -24.14
C ARG A 317 -4.14 16.26 -23.41
N GLU A 318 -2.89 15.86 -23.29
CA GLU A 318 -1.89 16.69 -22.63
C GLU A 318 -1.68 18.02 -23.35
N SER A 319 -1.63 19.09 -22.55
CA SER A 319 -1.30 20.40 -23.05
C SER A 319 0.17 20.44 -23.51
N PRO A 320 0.50 21.27 -24.51
CA PRO A 320 1.88 21.54 -24.83
C PRO A 320 2.57 22.11 -23.59
N HIS A 321 3.62 21.44 -23.11
CA HIS A 321 4.39 21.84 -21.93
C HIS A 321 5.87 22.07 -22.26
N THR A 322 6.25 21.94 -23.53
CA THR A 322 7.58 22.31 -24.06
C THR A 322 7.56 23.73 -24.64
N GLU A 323 8.56 24.53 -24.26
CA GLU A 323 8.66 25.98 -24.56
C GLU A 323 8.47 26.30 -26.06
N LYS A 324 9.12 25.54 -26.96
CA LYS A 324 9.01 25.74 -28.42
C LYS A 324 7.60 25.54 -28.99
N ARG A 325 6.79 24.65 -28.40
CA ARG A 325 5.42 24.37 -28.85
C ARG A 325 4.43 25.39 -28.29
N LEU A 326 4.79 26.06 -27.20
CA LEU A 326 3.99 27.08 -26.55
C LEU A 326 4.07 28.42 -27.26
N ASP A 327 5.28 28.86 -27.63
CA ASP A 327 5.46 30.10 -28.40
C ASP A 327 4.79 30.02 -29.79
N ALA A 328 4.73 28.82 -30.38
CA ALA A 328 4.03 28.57 -31.64
C ALA A 328 2.50 28.57 -31.50
N LYS A 329 1.95 28.11 -30.36
CA LYS A 329 0.50 28.05 -30.11
C LYS A 329 -0.06 29.31 -29.44
N GLN A 330 0.77 30.13 -28.80
CA GLN A 330 0.39 31.45 -28.26
C GLN A 330 -0.29 32.33 -29.34
N LYS A 331 0.08 32.16 -30.61
CA LYS A 331 -0.48 32.90 -31.75
C LYS A 331 -1.83 32.38 -32.25
N ASN A 332 -2.22 31.15 -31.90
CA ASN A 332 -3.37 30.45 -32.50
C ASN A 332 -4.55 30.22 -31.54
N PHE A 333 -4.37 30.44 -30.23
CA PHE A 333 -5.49 30.42 -29.30
C PHE A 333 -6.18 31.78 -29.31
N LEU A 334 -7.36 31.88 -29.94
CA LEU A 334 -8.24 33.03 -29.76
C LEU A 334 -8.71 33.04 -28.31
N PHE A 335 -8.21 34.00 -27.54
CA PHE A 335 -8.47 34.13 -26.12
C PHE A 335 -9.87 34.68 -25.89
N LEU A 336 -10.79 33.85 -25.41
CA LEU A 336 -12.02 34.32 -24.77
C LEU A 336 -11.70 34.53 -23.28
N PRO A 337 -11.79 35.77 -22.76
CA PRO A 337 -11.77 35.99 -21.32
C PRO A 337 -12.96 35.23 -20.72
N CYS A 338 -12.69 34.42 -19.70
CA CYS A 338 -13.75 33.90 -18.84
C CYS A 338 -13.89 34.90 -17.70
N ASP A 339 -15.06 35.54 -17.59
CA ASP A 339 -15.35 36.42 -16.46
C ASP A 339 -15.08 35.68 -15.13
N PRO A 340 -14.49 36.34 -14.13
CA PRO A 340 -14.32 35.74 -12.82
C PRO A 340 -15.69 35.31 -12.28
N PRO A 341 -15.81 34.17 -11.59
CA PRO A 341 -17.05 33.79 -10.93
C PRO A 341 -17.48 34.94 -10.01
N LYS A 342 -18.65 35.52 -10.30
CA LYS A 342 -19.28 36.54 -9.49
C LYS A 342 -20.06 35.82 -8.40
N GLU A 343 -19.48 35.75 -7.21
CA GLU A 343 -20.11 35.63 -5.87
C GLU A 343 -19.25 34.78 -4.92
N ASP A 344 -18.95 35.36 -3.75
CA ASP A 344 -18.39 34.65 -2.58
C ASP A 344 -19.50 33.83 -1.90
N ILE A 345 -19.73 32.58 -2.34
CA ILE A 345 -20.88 31.79 -1.84
C ILE A 345 -20.55 30.95 -0.58
N TYR A 346 -19.30 30.87 -0.12
CA TYR A 346 -18.93 29.88 0.91
C TYR A 346 -18.46 30.53 2.21
N ARG A 347 -19.19 30.33 3.32
CA ARG A 347 -18.77 30.69 4.70
C ARG A 347 -18.34 29.42 5.45
N TYR A 348 -17.03 29.27 5.60
CA TYR A 348 -16.44 28.40 6.62
C TYR A 348 -16.03 29.30 7.79
N GLU A 349 -16.66 29.11 8.95
CA GLU A 349 -16.42 29.95 10.14
C GLU A 349 -15.29 29.34 10.97
N VAL A 350 -14.16 30.05 11.05
CA VAL A 350 -13.09 29.77 12.02
C VAL A 350 -13.15 30.86 13.09
N THR A 351 -13.16 30.45 14.35
CA THR A 351 -13.18 31.34 15.51
C THR A 351 -11.86 32.11 15.64
N ARG A 352 -11.94 33.44 15.82
CA ARG A 352 -10.80 34.38 15.74
C ARG A 352 -9.67 34.16 16.76
N ASP A 353 -9.90 33.41 17.83
CA ASP A 353 -8.94 33.24 18.94
C ASP A 353 -7.88 32.14 18.72
N GLU A 354 -8.01 31.30 17.69
CA GLU A 354 -7.06 30.20 17.38
C GLU A 354 -5.93 30.62 16.42
N CYS A 355 -5.88 31.91 16.04
CA CYS A 355 -5.18 32.38 14.84
C CYS A 355 -3.77 32.93 15.07
N LYS A 356 -3.11 32.58 16.17
CA LYS A 356 -1.70 32.96 16.36
C LYS A 356 -0.80 31.95 15.65
N ALA A 357 0.18 32.46 14.92
CA ALA A 357 1.18 31.66 14.26
C ALA A 357 2.57 32.19 14.61
N ALA A 358 3.52 31.28 14.81
CA ALA A 358 4.90 31.56 15.13
C ALA A 358 5.81 31.12 13.97
N PHE A 359 6.79 31.94 13.66
CA PHE A 359 7.81 31.59 12.66
C PHE A 359 8.90 30.72 13.29
N ILE A 360 9.17 29.59 12.66
CA ILE A 360 10.29 28.69 12.97
C ILE A 360 11.37 28.99 11.94
N LYS A 361 12.50 29.49 12.45
CA LYS A 361 13.65 29.83 11.62
C LYS A 361 14.29 28.56 11.01
N PRO A 362 14.96 28.68 9.84
CA PRO A 362 15.60 27.56 9.14
C PRO A 362 16.51 26.68 10.01
N ASP A 363 17.28 27.29 10.93
CA ASP A 363 18.21 26.62 11.84
C ASP A 363 17.54 25.63 12.81
N LYS A 364 16.22 25.71 12.98
CA LYS A 364 15.45 24.84 13.88
C LYS A 364 14.51 23.89 13.14
N VAL A 365 14.48 23.93 11.82
CA VAL A 365 13.54 23.14 11.01
C VAL A 365 13.77 21.64 11.21
N ASP A 366 15.03 21.19 11.14
CA ASP A 366 15.36 19.76 11.31
C ASP A 366 14.98 19.24 12.70
N GLU A 367 15.22 20.05 13.75
CA GLU A 367 14.83 19.70 15.12
C GLU A 367 13.32 19.51 15.23
N VAL A 368 12.54 20.41 14.61
CA VAL A 368 11.08 20.34 14.63
C VAL A 368 10.56 19.17 13.81
N LEU A 369 11.06 18.96 12.59
CA LEU A 369 10.63 17.88 11.71
C LEU A 369 10.99 16.49 12.26
N SER A 370 12.09 16.36 13.01
CA SER A 370 12.42 15.11 13.71
C SER A 370 11.38 14.74 14.78
N LYS A 371 10.76 15.73 15.42
CA LYS A 371 9.70 15.56 16.44
C LYS A 371 8.31 15.45 15.82
N GLN A 372 8.07 16.19 14.74
CA GLN A 372 6.80 16.27 14.02
C GLN A 372 7.08 16.36 12.51
N PRO A 373 7.12 15.23 11.78
CA PRO A 373 7.48 15.22 10.37
C PRO A 373 6.35 15.68 9.44
N GLN A 374 5.16 15.92 9.98
CA GLN A 374 3.95 16.22 9.20
C GLN A 374 3.86 17.73 8.93
N ILE A 375 3.97 18.10 7.65
CA ILE A 375 3.68 19.43 7.14
C ILE A 375 2.29 19.40 6.50
N GLU A 376 1.46 20.37 6.89
CA GLU A 376 0.10 20.50 6.37
C GLU A 376 0.08 20.73 4.86
N TYR A 377 -1.05 20.38 4.24
CA TYR A 377 -1.25 20.50 2.81
C TYR A 377 -0.19 19.80 1.96
N ASN A 378 0.41 18.70 2.47
CA ASN A 378 1.52 17.98 1.83
C ASN A 378 2.68 18.90 1.39
N GLY A 379 2.90 19.99 2.12
CA GLY A 379 3.96 20.95 1.82
C GLY A 379 3.64 21.91 0.66
N PHE A 380 2.39 22.03 0.21
CA PHE A 380 1.99 23.09 -0.71
C PHE A 380 1.76 24.41 0.02
N CYS A 381 2.20 25.52 -0.57
CA CYS A 381 2.04 26.85 0.01
C CYS A 381 0.55 27.28 0.01
N PRO A 382 -0.09 27.45 1.18
CA PRO A 382 -1.52 27.77 1.25
C PRO A 382 -1.84 29.16 0.68
N VAL A 383 -0.92 30.12 0.86
CA VAL A 383 -1.12 31.49 0.37
C VAL A 383 -1.05 31.57 -1.14
N CYS A 384 -0.07 30.89 -1.76
CA CYS A 384 0.03 30.81 -3.21
C CYS A 384 -1.18 30.08 -3.80
N PHE A 385 -1.60 28.98 -3.18
CA PHE A 385 -2.77 28.23 -3.62
C PHE A 385 -4.03 29.11 -3.68
N VAL A 386 -4.30 29.87 -2.61
CA VAL A 386 -5.47 30.78 -2.55
C VAL A 386 -5.35 31.94 -3.53
N ARG A 387 -4.21 32.65 -3.52
CA ARG A 387 -4.01 33.86 -4.36
C ARG A 387 -4.00 33.56 -5.85
N ASN A 388 -3.52 32.37 -6.21
CA ASN A 388 -3.30 31.99 -7.60
C ASN A 388 -4.35 30.99 -8.08
N ASN A 389 -5.57 31.04 -7.52
CA ASN A 389 -6.72 30.27 -7.99
C ASN A 389 -6.44 28.76 -8.13
N GLY A 390 -5.81 28.18 -7.11
CA GLY A 390 -5.52 26.76 -7.01
C GLY A 390 -4.22 26.32 -7.66
N ILE A 391 -3.41 27.24 -8.19
CA ILE A 391 -2.06 26.88 -8.68
C ILE A 391 -1.23 26.36 -7.51
N LEU A 392 -0.66 25.17 -7.71
CA LEU A 392 0.13 24.45 -6.72
C LEU A 392 1.57 24.91 -6.76
N TRP A 393 2.04 25.45 -5.64
CA TRP A 393 3.43 25.82 -5.42
C TRP A 393 3.96 25.02 -4.24
N LYS A 394 4.95 24.18 -4.46
CA LYS A 394 5.65 23.51 -3.36
C LYS A 394 6.35 24.57 -2.50
N GLY A 395 6.14 24.50 -1.20
CA GLY A 395 6.90 25.33 -0.27
C GLY A 395 8.28 24.74 -0.03
N ASP A 396 9.21 25.59 0.36
CA ASP A 396 10.56 25.19 0.78
C ASP A 396 10.65 25.21 2.31
N PRO A 397 10.76 24.05 2.99
CA PRO A 397 10.95 23.99 4.44
C PRO A 397 12.20 24.75 4.91
N TYR A 398 13.24 24.86 4.09
CA TYR A 398 14.50 25.53 4.44
C TYR A 398 14.41 27.06 4.42
N MET A 399 13.31 27.63 3.89
CA MET A 399 12.96 29.04 4.12
C MET A 399 12.38 29.30 5.52
N GLY A 400 12.21 28.25 6.31
CA GLY A 400 11.57 28.28 7.62
C GLY A 400 10.09 27.93 7.55
N LEU A 401 9.59 27.40 8.66
CA LEU A 401 8.21 26.94 8.80
C LEU A 401 7.38 27.94 9.58
N VAL A 402 6.06 27.90 9.40
CA VAL A 402 5.13 28.59 10.29
C VAL A 402 4.34 27.56 11.06
N GLN A 403 4.34 27.69 12.39
CA GLN A 403 3.57 26.86 13.29
C GLN A 403 2.37 27.63 13.85
N THR A 404 1.17 27.08 13.67
CA THR A 404 -0.06 27.63 14.27
C THR A 404 -0.22 27.20 15.73
N ALA A 405 -1.16 27.82 16.45
CA ALA A 405 -1.42 27.53 17.87
C ALA A 405 -1.76 26.05 18.15
N ASP A 406 -2.38 25.36 17.19
CA ASP A 406 -2.70 23.92 17.21
C ASP A 406 -1.51 23.03 16.80
N LYS A 407 -0.29 23.59 16.76
CA LYS A 407 0.98 22.93 16.42
C LYS A 407 1.09 22.43 14.99
N LYS A 408 0.17 22.78 14.10
CA LYS A 408 0.30 22.44 12.67
C LYS A 408 1.41 23.23 12.01
N LEU A 409 2.14 22.58 11.11
CA LEU A 409 3.30 23.15 10.42
C LEU A 409 2.96 23.45 8.97
N TYR A 410 3.32 24.64 8.49
CA TYR A 410 3.10 25.09 7.11
C TYR A 410 4.42 25.56 6.49
N CYS A 411 4.60 25.27 5.21
CA CYS A 411 5.71 25.80 4.40
C CYS A 411 5.21 26.72 3.29
N PHE A 412 6.11 27.55 2.76
CA PHE A 412 5.77 28.62 1.82
C PHE A 412 6.74 28.65 0.65
N GLY A 413 6.26 29.07 -0.52
CA GLY A 413 7.08 29.18 -1.72
C GLY A 413 7.89 30.47 -1.80
N ASP A 414 7.54 31.48 -0.98
CA ASP A 414 8.19 32.79 -0.97
C ASP A 414 7.95 33.51 0.39
N GLU A 415 8.81 34.49 0.69
CA GLU A 415 8.75 35.26 1.95
C GLU A 415 7.49 36.16 2.06
N ASP A 416 6.96 36.66 0.94
CA ASP A 416 5.73 37.49 0.94
C ASP A 416 4.53 36.63 1.36
N SER A 417 4.41 35.42 0.81
CA SER A 417 3.41 34.42 1.18
C SER A 417 3.51 34.04 2.66
N GLN A 418 4.71 33.77 3.16
CA GLN A 418 4.93 33.46 4.59
C GLN A 418 4.50 34.62 5.49
N THR A 419 4.93 35.85 5.15
CA THR A 419 4.59 37.07 5.90
C THR A 419 3.09 37.32 5.93
N ARG A 420 2.40 37.08 4.82
CA ARG A 420 0.94 37.20 4.74
C ARG A 420 0.24 36.18 5.62
N PHE A 421 0.70 34.93 5.61
CA PHE A 421 0.13 33.89 6.45
C PHE A 421 0.30 34.21 7.93
N LEU A 422 1.49 34.66 8.35
CA LEU A 422 1.74 35.08 9.74
C LEU A 422 0.80 36.19 10.22
N LYS A 423 0.40 37.11 9.33
CA LYS A 423 -0.55 38.19 9.64
C LYS A 423 -2.00 37.70 9.76
N ALA A 424 -2.39 36.65 9.04
CA ALA A 424 -3.77 36.20 8.97
C ALA A 424 -3.90 34.69 8.67
N PRO A 425 -3.42 33.79 9.56
CA PRO A 425 -3.30 32.36 9.23
C PRO A 425 -4.67 31.71 9.05
N CYS A 426 -5.63 32.00 9.93
CA CYS A 426 -6.99 31.48 9.82
C CYS A 426 -7.69 31.88 8.52
N LYS A 427 -7.43 33.09 8.01
CA LYS A 427 -8.01 33.52 6.73
C LYS A 427 -7.58 32.56 5.62
N TYR A 428 -6.28 32.26 5.52
CA TYR A 428 -5.78 31.38 4.47
C TYR A 428 -6.21 29.92 4.67
N ILE A 429 -6.27 29.42 5.90
CA ILE A 429 -6.80 28.07 6.18
C ILE A 429 -8.26 27.95 5.73
N VAL A 430 -9.08 28.95 6.06
CA VAL A 430 -10.48 29.06 5.63
C VAL A 430 -10.59 29.14 4.11
N ASP A 431 -9.80 30.00 3.48
CA ASP A 431 -9.87 30.25 2.05
C ASP A 431 -9.37 29.04 1.24
N VAL A 432 -8.38 28.28 1.73
CA VAL A 432 -7.99 26.97 1.16
C VAL A 432 -9.18 26.02 1.15
N ALA A 433 -9.87 25.86 2.30
CA ALA A 433 -11.03 24.96 2.38
C ALA A 433 -12.13 25.37 1.40
N LYS A 434 -12.47 26.67 1.33
CA LYS A 434 -13.47 27.19 0.37
C LYS A 434 -13.09 26.93 -1.07
N LEU A 435 -11.81 27.10 -1.41
CA LEU A 435 -11.34 26.90 -2.76
C LEU A 435 -11.33 25.42 -3.16
N VAL A 436 -11.00 24.53 -2.24
CA VAL A 436 -11.06 23.07 -2.45
C VAL A 436 -12.49 22.57 -2.59
N LEU A 437 -13.49 23.18 -1.92
CA LEU A 437 -14.91 22.86 -2.14
C LEU A 437 -15.35 23.10 -3.60
N GLN A 438 -14.68 24.01 -4.31
CA GLN A 438 -14.92 24.28 -5.73
C GLN A 438 -14.07 23.40 -6.65
N MET A 439 -13.05 22.73 -6.11
CA MET A 439 -12.04 21.96 -6.85
C MET A 439 -11.68 20.68 -6.11
N PRO A 440 -12.60 19.68 -6.09
CA PRO A 440 -12.43 18.45 -5.31
C PRO A 440 -11.18 17.64 -5.69
N GLN A 441 -10.62 17.86 -6.89
CA GLN A 441 -9.35 17.25 -7.30
C GLN A 441 -8.17 17.58 -6.37
N HIS A 442 -8.26 18.61 -5.53
CA HIS A 442 -7.21 18.99 -4.59
C HIS A 442 -7.37 18.37 -3.19
N VAL A 443 -8.44 17.62 -2.90
CA VAL A 443 -8.73 17.13 -1.54
C VAL A 443 -7.62 16.21 -1.02
N HIS A 444 -7.26 15.16 -1.76
CA HIS A 444 -6.19 14.23 -1.30
C HIS A 444 -4.80 14.84 -1.49
N LEU A 445 -4.63 15.67 -2.51
CA LEU A 445 -3.40 16.37 -2.80
C LEU A 445 -2.97 17.30 -1.65
N LEU A 446 -3.93 17.92 -0.97
CA LEU A 446 -3.71 18.76 0.21
C LEU A 446 -3.98 18.01 1.53
N ASN A 447 -4.12 16.69 1.50
CA ASN A 447 -4.36 15.84 2.68
C ASN A 447 -5.60 16.23 3.51
N LEU A 448 -6.70 16.63 2.85
CA LEU A 448 -7.90 17.15 3.52
C LEU A 448 -9.00 16.12 3.75
N GLN A 449 -8.85 14.89 3.25
CA GLN A 449 -9.85 13.82 3.35
C GLN A 449 -10.28 13.46 4.78
N GLY A 450 -9.40 13.68 5.77
CA GLY A 450 -9.70 13.42 7.18
C GLY A 450 -10.42 14.56 7.89
N THR A 451 -10.55 15.74 7.26
CA THR A 451 -11.14 16.90 7.92
C THR A 451 -12.67 16.82 7.90
N PRO A 452 -13.38 17.43 8.88
CA PRO A 452 -14.85 17.40 8.94
C PRO A 452 -15.52 17.90 7.65
N ALA A 453 -14.86 18.80 6.92
CA ALA A 453 -15.35 19.36 5.67
C ALA A 453 -15.30 18.39 4.49
N PHE A 454 -14.51 17.31 4.53
CA PHE A 454 -14.33 16.37 3.42
C PHE A 454 -14.42 14.89 3.84
N LEU A 455 -14.84 14.64 5.10
CA LEU A 455 -14.88 13.31 5.74
C LEU A 455 -15.73 12.27 4.98
N TYR A 456 -16.65 12.72 4.15
CA TYR A 456 -17.57 11.90 3.36
C TYR A 456 -17.03 11.52 1.97
N LEU A 457 -15.87 12.06 1.57
CA LEU A 457 -15.20 11.71 0.31
C LEU A 457 -14.26 10.49 0.43
N SER A 458 -14.07 9.94 1.62
CA SER A 458 -13.24 8.73 1.80
C SER A 458 -14.01 7.46 1.43
N ILE A 459 -13.46 6.62 0.53
CA ILE A 459 -14.09 5.37 0.09
C ILE A 459 -14.50 4.42 1.22
N PRO A 460 -13.69 4.19 2.29
CA PRO A 460 -14.12 3.32 3.37
C PRO A 460 -15.49 3.73 3.94
N LYS A 461 -15.76 5.04 4.05
CA LYS A 461 -17.05 5.55 4.51
C LYS A 461 -18.14 5.55 3.44
N VAL A 462 -17.82 5.78 2.17
CA VAL A 462 -18.79 5.60 1.07
C VAL A 462 -19.29 4.15 1.03
N CYS A 463 -18.40 3.18 1.22
CA CYS A 463 -18.76 1.77 1.34
C CYS A 463 -19.57 1.46 2.61
N PHE A 464 -19.28 2.13 3.74
CA PHE A 464 -20.10 1.99 4.97
C PHE A 464 -21.49 2.65 4.87
N LEU A 465 -21.61 3.72 4.08
CA LEU A 465 -22.86 4.47 3.84
C LEU A 465 -23.71 3.90 2.71
N SER A 466 -23.22 2.86 2.02
CA SER A 466 -23.97 2.05 1.06
C SER A 466 -24.43 0.76 1.77
N PRO A 467 -25.59 0.75 2.46
CA PRO A 467 -26.21 -0.48 2.89
C PRO A 467 -26.94 -1.10 1.70
N THR A 468 -26.22 -1.56 0.69
CA THR A 468 -26.79 -2.40 -0.36
C THR A 468 -25.77 -3.43 -0.80
N GLU A 469 -26.02 -4.66 -0.35
CA GLU A 469 -25.63 -5.88 -1.03
C GLU A 469 -25.92 -5.78 -2.54
N SER A 470 -25.17 -6.54 -3.33
CA SER A 470 -25.32 -6.75 -4.78
C SER A 470 -24.88 -5.62 -5.71
N TYR A 471 -23.59 -5.59 -6.03
CA TYR A 471 -23.18 -5.53 -7.44
C TYR A 471 -22.01 -6.48 -7.67
N VAL A 472 -22.34 -7.60 -8.33
CA VAL A 472 -21.40 -8.49 -9.00
C VAL A 472 -20.79 -7.69 -10.14
N LEU A 473 -19.49 -7.43 -10.09
CA LEU A 473 -18.72 -6.98 -11.24
C LEU A 473 -18.32 -8.23 -12.02
N THR A 474 -19.02 -8.46 -13.14
CA THR A 474 -18.52 -9.24 -14.29
C THR A 474 -17.51 -8.44 -15.07
#